data_AF-A0A931WC65-F1
#
_entry.id   AF-A0A931WC65-F1
#
_cell.length_a   1.000
_cell.length_b   1.000
_cell.length_c   1.000
_cell.angle_alpha   90.00
_cell.angle_beta   90.00
_cell.angle_gamma   90.00
#
_symmetry.space_group_name_H-M   'P 1'
#
loop_
_entity.id
_entity.type
_entity.pdbx_description
1 polymer ?
#
loop_
_entity_poly.entity_id
_entity_poly.type
_entity_poly.pdbx_seq_one_letter_code
_entity_poly.pdbx_strand_id
1 'polypeptide(L)'
;MNLKKIISKAPSSPGVYLFGDRRGKPLYIGKAANLRARLRSYLAPGWKENMLREAKTLGWHKLSSDIEALIEESRLIKEYKPRYNILFRDDKNYFFVVITRDKFPRIYLTHQPQGQKSKIKGQKSKVKSQRSKTKNQKSSEYIGPFTDGNSIKRVLRLLRTAFPYCTCSSLTRHKRRCVNAEIGKCLGFCCADIPIRQKDLLRYRANINAI
;
A
#
# COMPACT_ATOMS: atom_id res chain seq x y z
N MET A 1 30.61 8.66 7.78
CA MET A 1 29.80 7.83 8.70
C MET A 1 30.36 6.41 8.67
N ASN A 2 30.73 5.82 9.81
CA ASN A 2 31.16 4.42 9.84
C ASN A 2 29.93 3.50 9.79
N LEU A 3 29.49 3.19 8.57
CA LEU A 3 28.24 2.46 8.32
C LEU A 3 28.26 1.04 8.93
N LYS A 4 29.39 0.33 8.80
CA LYS A 4 29.55 -1.03 9.36
C LYS A 4 29.37 -1.06 10.87
N LYS A 5 29.95 -0.08 11.60
CA LYS A 5 29.82 0.06 13.07
C LYS A 5 28.40 0.41 13.51
N ILE A 6 27.65 1.18 12.72
CA ILE A 6 26.27 1.53 13.06
C ILE A 6 25.35 0.33 12.82
N ILE A 7 25.50 -0.35 11.69
CA ILE A 7 24.67 -1.51 11.30
C ILE A 7 24.81 -2.67 12.30
N SER A 8 25.98 -2.88 12.92
CA SER A 8 26.14 -3.94 13.92
C SER A 8 25.19 -3.78 15.12
N LYS A 9 24.80 -2.54 15.43
CA LYS A 9 23.85 -2.20 16.51
C LYS A 9 22.38 -2.36 16.11
N ALA A 10 22.06 -2.52 14.84
CA ALA A 10 20.69 -2.67 14.38
C ALA A 10 20.08 -3.99 14.89
N PRO A 11 18.81 -4.02 15.34
CA PRO A 11 18.18 -5.22 15.85
C PRO A 11 17.81 -6.22 14.74
N SER A 12 17.68 -7.50 15.08
CA SER A 12 17.13 -8.54 14.19
C SER A 12 15.59 -8.59 14.29
N SER A 13 14.92 -7.45 14.15
CA SER A 13 13.47 -7.33 14.30
C SER A 13 12.85 -6.58 13.11
N PRO A 14 11.52 -6.64 12.95
CA PRO A 14 10.82 -5.76 12.04
C PRO A 14 11.02 -4.28 12.40
N GLY A 15 10.90 -3.42 11.39
CA GLY A 15 10.96 -1.99 11.60
C GLY A 15 11.19 -1.19 10.33
N VAL A 16 11.29 0.12 10.52
CA VAL A 16 11.64 1.09 9.47
C VAL A 16 13.04 1.63 9.72
N TYR A 17 13.76 1.96 8.65
CA TYR A 17 15.07 2.57 8.70
C TYR A 17 15.13 3.81 7.80
N LEU A 18 15.95 4.78 8.20
CA LEU A 18 16.05 6.08 7.57
C LEU A 18 17.52 6.42 7.32
N PHE A 19 17.87 6.68 6.06
CA PHE A 19 19.11 7.35 5.71
C PHE A 19 18.83 8.83 5.56
N GLY A 20 19.59 9.68 6.24
CA GLY A 20 19.38 11.13 6.26
C GLY A 20 20.64 11.93 5.96
N ASP A 21 20.45 13.23 5.71
CA ASP A 21 21.55 14.18 5.52
C ASP A 21 22.24 14.56 6.84
N ARG A 22 23.11 15.59 6.82
CA ARG A 22 23.81 16.10 8.03
C ARG A 22 22.87 16.64 9.11
N ARG A 23 21.69 17.11 8.71
CA ARG A 23 20.67 17.69 9.61
C ARG A 23 19.63 16.65 10.02
N GLY A 24 19.79 15.39 9.61
CA GLY A 24 18.84 14.32 9.88
C GLY A 24 17.61 14.31 8.97
N LYS A 25 17.57 15.15 7.92
CA LYS A 25 16.45 15.14 6.97
C LYS A 25 16.44 13.83 6.19
N PRO A 26 15.31 13.09 6.13
CA PRO A 26 15.26 11.81 5.43
C PRO A 26 15.55 11.95 3.93
N LEU A 27 16.55 11.21 3.47
CA LEU A 27 16.92 11.03 2.07
C LEU A 27 16.27 9.77 1.48
N TYR A 28 16.21 8.70 2.29
CA TYR A 28 15.58 7.42 1.96
C TYR A 28 14.98 6.78 3.21
N ILE A 29 13.80 6.20 3.07
CA ILE A 29 13.09 5.45 4.11
C ILE A 29 12.76 4.07 3.54
N GLY A 30 12.98 3.02 4.33
CA GLY A 30 12.59 1.66 3.94
C GLY A 30 12.13 0.84 5.13
N LYS A 31 11.33 -0.19 4.87
CA LYS A 31 10.95 -1.22 5.85
C LYS A 31 11.83 -2.46 5.76
N ALA A 32 11.85 -3.22 6.86
CA ALA A 32 12.44 -4.55 6.91
C ALA A 32 11.66 -5.44 7.87
N ALA A 33 11.51 -6.73 7.52
CA ALA A 33 11.14 -7.76 8.50
C ALA A 33 12.31 -8.09 9.45
N ASN A 34 13.55 -7.80 9.03
CA ASN A 34 14.76 -7.91 9.84
C ASN A 34 15.68 -6.73 9.50
N LEU A 35 15.74 -5.73 10.39
CA LEU A 35 16.53 -4.51 10.19
C LEU A 35 18.02 -4.80 9.99
N ARG A 36 18.63 -5.65 10.82
CA ARG A 36 20.06 -5.99 10.72
C ARG A 36 20.40 -6.62 9.37
N ALA A 37 19.63 -7.62 8.93
CA ALA A 37 19.86 -8.30 7.66
C ALA A 37 19.66 -7.33 6.48
N ARG A 38 18.59 -6.53 6.51
CA ARG A 38 18.30 -5.54 5.46
C ARG A 38 19.38 -4.46 5.37
N LEU A 39 19.84 -3.93 6.50
CA LEU A 39 20.86 -2.90 6.51
C LEU A 39 22.22 -3.43 6.03
N ARG A 40 22.57 -4.69 6.37
CA ARG A 40 23.79 -5.33 5.83
C ARG A 40 23.81 -5.38 4.31
N SER A 41 22.66 -5.45 3.63
CA SER A 41 22.62 -5.44 2.16
C SER A 41 23.12 -4.13 1.54
N TYR A 42 23.21 -3.04 2.32
CA TYR A 42 23.78 -1.76 1.87
C TYR A 42 25.31 -1.71 1.98
N LEU A 43 25.95 -2.72 2.58
CA LEU A 43 27.41 -2.82 2.61
C LEU A 43 27.97 -3.38 1.30
N ALA A 44 27.16 -4.10 0.54
CA ALA A 44 27.51 -4.55 -0.80
C ALA A 44 27.35 -3.39 -1.80
N PRO A 45 28.24 -3.26 -2.80
CA PRO A 45 28.04 -2.33 -3.92
C PRO A 45 26.69 -2.55 -4.60
N GLY A 46 26.11 -1.49 -5.15
CA GLY A 46 24.81 -1.60 -5.80
C GLY A 46 24.17 -0.25 -6.14
N TRP A 47 22.99 -0.32 -6.72
CA TRP A 47 22.27 0.81 -7.30
C TRP A 47 21.89 1.95 -6.32
N LYS A 48 22.13 1.78 -5.01
CA LYS A 48 21.87 2.78 -3.96
C LYS A 48 23.10 3.61 -3.56
N GLU A 49 24.23 3.44 -4.25
CA GLU A 49 25.50 4.13 -3.96
C GLU A 49 25.35 5.65 -3.91
N ASN A 50 24.59 6.25 -4.83
CA ASN A 50 24.38 7.70 -4.86
C ASN A 50 23.75 8.22 -3.56
N MET A 51 22.78 7.49 -3.01
CA MET A 51 22.17 7.84 -1.73
C MET A 51 23.12 7.64 -0.57
N LEU A 52 23.90 6.56 -0.56
CA LEU A 52 24.86 6.27 0.50
C LEU A 52 25.99 7.31 0.56
N ARG A 53 26.42 7.87 -0.58
CA ARG A 53 27.41 8.96 -0.62
C ARG A 53 26.88 10.23 0.07
N GLU A 54 25.61 10.54 -0.14
CA GLU A 54 24.96 11.73 0.44
C GLU A 54 24.56 11.52 1.90
N ALA A 55 24.14 10.32 2.27
CA ALA A 55 23.69 9.99 3.62
C ALA A 55 24.80 10.20 4.65
N LYS A 56 24.50 10.99 5.68
CA LYS A 56 25.39 11.26 6.82
C LYS A 56 24.86 10.68 8.12
N THR A 57 23.57 10.35 8.17
CA THR A 57 22.90 9.73 9.30
C THR A 57 22.19 8.44 8.88
N LEU A 58 22.13 7.48 9.79
CA LEU A 58 21.34 6.25 9.68
C LEU A 58 20.63 6.00 11.01
N GLY A 59 19.31 5.90 10.98
CA GLY A 59 18.47 5.56 12.13
C GLY A 59 17.46 4.47 11.81
N TRP A 60 16.82 3.93 12.84
CA TRP A 60 15.74 2.95 12.72
C TRP A 60 14.75 3.05 13.86
N HIS A 61 13.53 2.58 13.60
CA HIS A 61 12.48 2.39 14.60
C HIS A 61 12.06 0.92 14.57
N LYS A 62 12.25 0.23 15.70
CA LYS A 62 11.85 -1.17 15.88
C LYS A 62 10.34 -1.24 16.02
N LEU A 63 9.72 -2.20 15.35
CA LEU A 63 8.28 -2.45 15.38
C LEU A 63 8.00 -3.91 15.72
N SER A 64 6.77 -4.19 16.10
CA SER A 64 6.32 -5.51 16.56
C SER A 64 6.09 -6.49 15.40
N SER A 65 5.79 -5.98 14.20
CA SER A 65 5.44 -6.80 13.04
C SER A 65 5.88 -6.18 11.70
N ASP A 66 5.96 -7.01 10.65
CA ASP A 66 6.19 -6.54 9.27
C ASP A 66 5.02 -5.71 8.74
N ILE A 67 3.79 -5.97 9.23
CA ILE A 67 2.60 -5.19 8.89
C ILE A 67 2.72 -3.77 9.44
N GLU A 68 3.09 -3.64 10.72
CA GLU A 68 3.33 -2.35 11.35
C GLU A 68 4.45 -1.59 10.64
N ALA A 69 5.53 -2.28 10.25
CA ALA A 69 6.61 -1.69 9.45
C ALA A 69 6.16 -1.21 8.06
N LEU A 70 5.24 -1.93 7.42
CA LEU A 70 4.64 -1.50 6.16
C LEU A 70 3.79 -0.23 6.32
N ILE A 71 2.99 -0.15 7.38
CA ILE A 71 2.13 1.01 7.66
C ILE A 71 3.00 2.22 8.00
N GLU A 72 3.99 2.05 8.88
CA GLU A 72 4.85 3.12 9.33
C GLU A 72 5.74 3.65 8.19
N GLU A 73 6.26 2.77 7.33
CA GLU A 73 6.99 3.19 6.12
C GLU A 73 6.11 4.08 5.23
N SER A 74 4.87 3.66 4.98
CA SER A 74 3.92 4.42 4.17
C SER A 74 3.65 5.81 4.77
N ARG A 75 3.41 5.86 6.09
CA ARG A 75 3.21 7.11 6.84
C ARG A 75 4.39 8.05 6.67
N LEU A 76 5.60 7.56 6.94
CA LEU A 76 6.84 8.34 6.87
C LEU A 76 7.17 8.80 5.44
N ILE A 77 6.96 7.95 4.42
CA ILE A 77 7.16 8.35 3.01
C ILE A 77 6.15 9.42 2.61
N LYS A 78 4.89 9.30 3.03
CA LYS A 78 3.84 10.29 2.76
C LYS A 78 4.17 11.66 3.39
N GLU A 79 4.67 11.64 4.62
CA GLU A 79 5.06 12.82 5.40
C GLU A 79 6.30 13.50 4.82
N TYR A 80 7.41 12.77 4.68
CA TYR A 80 8.70 13.36 4.34
C TYR A 80 9.00 13.42 2.84
N LYS A 81 8.32 12.62 2.02
CA LYS A 81 8.53 12.49 0.56
C LYS A 81 10.02 12.44 0.19
N PRO A 82 10.81 11.49 0.72
CA PRO A 82 12.25 11.50 0.58
C PRO A 82 12.68 11.40 -0.89
N ARG A 83 13.71 12.17 -1.26
CA ARG A 83 14.17 12.29 -2.66
C ARG A 83 14.47 10.92 -3.27
N TYR A 84 15.17 10.06 -2.55
CA TYR A 84 15.57 8.77 -3.10
C TYR A 84 14.43 7.76 -3.11
N ASN A 85 13.41 7.84 -2.26
CA ASN A 85 12.21 7.00 -2.44
C ASN A 85 11.50 7.28 -3.78
N ILE A 86 11.64 8.49 -4.31
CA ILE A 86 11.11 8.87 -5.62
C ILE A 86 12.04 8.41 -6.75
N LEU A 87 13.36 8.63 -6.60
CA LEU A 87 14.37 8.30 -7.62
C LEU A 87 14.61 6.79 -7.79
N PHE A 88 14.64 6.05 -6.68
CA PHE A 88 14.95 4.62 -6.61
C PHE A 88 13.75 3.72 -6.88
N ARG A 89 12.81 4.20 -7.69
CA ARG A 89 11.58 3.50 -7.98
C ARG A 89 11.71 2.75 -9.30
N ASP A 90 11.88 1.43 -9.22
CA ASP A 90 12.03 0.56 -10.40
C ASP A 90 10.78 0.59 -11.29
N ASP A 91 9.57 0.51 -10.72
CA ASP A 91 8.31 0.44 -11.47
C ASP A 91 7.30 1.54 -11.10
N LYS A 92 6.65 2.05 -12.14
CA LYS A 92 6.10 3.41 -12.26
C LYS A 92 4.97 3.84 -11.32
N ASN A 93 4.56 3.09 -10.29
CA ASN A 93 3.43 3.53 -9.45
C ASN A 93 3.46 2.93 -8.05
N TYR A 94 3.31 3.79 -7.03
CA TYR A 94 2.98 3.34 -5.68
C TYR A 94 1.70 2.51 -5.67
N PHE A 95 1.63 1.53 -4.78
CA PHE A 95 0.40 0.82 -4.51
C PHE A 95 -0.48 1.66 -3.59
N PHE A 96 -1.77 1.67 -3.90
CA PHE A 96 -2.80 2.25 -3.05
C PHE A 96 -3.90 1.20 -2.84
N VAL A 97 -4.37 1.10 -1.61
CA VAL A 97 -5.60 0.37 -1.30
C VAL A 97 -6.76 1.33 -1.49
N VAL A 98 -7.70 0.98 -2.36
CA VAL A 98 -8.92 1.74 -2.60
C VAL A 98 -10.05 1.13 -1.80
N ILE A 99 -10.80 1.95 -1.08
CA ILE A 99 -12.08 1.57 -0.46
C ILE A 99 -13.17 2.41 -1.11
N THR A 100 -14.04 1.78 -1.90
CA THR A 100 -15.12 2.51 -2.60
C THR A 100 -16.25 2.87 -1.63
N ARG A 101 -16.90 4.01 -1.83
CA ARG A 101 -18.00 4.51 -0.98
C ARG A 101 -19.39 4.32 -1.60
N ASP A 102 -19.53 3.33 -2.49
CA ASP A 102 -20.82 2.97 -3.09
C ASP A 102 -21.67 2.10 -2.16
N LYS A 103 -22.86 1.68 -2.62
CA LYS A 103 -23.78 0.87 -1.81
C LYS A 103 -23.12 -0.43 -1.31
N PHE A 104 -22.19 -0.99 -2.09
CA PHE A 104 -21.44 -2.20 -1.80
C PHE A 104 -19.94 -1.93 -1.89
N PRO A 105 -19.34 -1.34 -0.84
CA PRO A 105 -17.93 -0.99 -0.82
C PRO A 105 -17.02 -2.15 -1.24
N ARG A 106 -16.02 -1.85 -2.05
CA ARG A 106 -15.02 -2.79 -2.55
C ARG A 106 -13.65 -2.34 -2.08
N ILE A 107 -12.80 -3.30 -1.76
CA ILE A 107 -11.42 -3.06 -1.37
C ILE A 107 -10.50 -3.73 -2.38
N TYR A 108 -9.67 -2.93 -3.07
CA TYR A 108 -8.76 -3.46 -4.08
C TYR A 108 -7.49 -2.61 -4.20
N LEU A 109 -6.47 -3.17 -4.84
CA LEU A 109 -5.20 -2.49 -5.09
C LEU A 109 -5.20 -1.76 -6.43
N THR A 110 -4.69 -0.54 -6.44
CA THR A 110 -4.44 0.22 -7.67
C THR A 110 -3.06 0.88 -7.64
N HIS A 111 -2.56 1.13 -8.83
CA HIS A 111 -1.40 1.97 -9.10
C HIS A 111 -1.79 3.41 -9.49
N GLN A 112 -3.08 3.64 -9.77
CA GLN A 112 -3.62 4.90 -10.27
C GLN A 112 -4.80 5.33 -9.39
N PRO A 113 -4.57 6.11 -8.32
CA PRO A 113 -5.67 6.67 -7.54
C PRO A 113 -6.41 7.73 -8.36
N GLN A 114 -7.70 7.51 -8.65
CA GLN A 114 -8.52 8.51 -9.34
C GLN A 114 -8.82 9.67 -8.39
N GLY A 115 -8.53 10.91 -8.81
CA GLY A 115 -8.75 12.13 -8.02
C GLY A 115 -7.47 12.85 -7.58
N GLN A 116 -6.31 12.18 -7.65
CA GLN A 116 -5.04 12.89 -7.65
C GLN A 116 -4.69 13.25 -9.09
N LYS A 117 -4.74 14.54 -9.44
CA LYS A 117 -4.03 15.04 -10.63
C LYS A 117 -2.56 14.66 -10.43
N SER A 118 -2.13 13.52 -10.96
CA SER A 118 -0.74 13.11 -10.97
C SER A 118 0.01 14.14 -11.82
N LYS A 119 0.58 15.17 -11.18
CA LYS A 119 1.65 16.02 -11.72
C LYS A 119 2.94 15.20 -11.87
N ILE A 120 2.85 13.95 -12.31
CA ILE A 120 4.01 13.14 -12.70
C ILE A 120 4.20 13.44 -14.18
N LYS A 121 5.05 14.42 -14.46
CA LYS A 121 5.51 14.74 -15.83
C LYS A 121 5.97 13.44 -16.50
N GLY A 122 5.40 13.12 -17.66
CA GLY A 122 5.99 12.16 -18.60
C GLY A 122 5.20 10.88 -18.91
N GLN A 123 4.05 10.61 -18.29
CA GLN A 123 3.19 9.51 -18.76
C GLN A 123 1.82 10.03 -19.17
N LYS A 124 1.65 10.16 -20.50
CA LYS A 124 0.35 10.27 -21.15
C LYS A 124 -0.49 9.07 -20.69
N SER A 125 -1.43 9.31 -19.77
CA SER A 125 -2.45 8.34 -19.39
C SER A 125 -3.27 7.98 -20.63
N LYS A 126 -2.91 6.89 -21.32
CA LYS A 126 -3.74 6.23 -22.36
C LYS A 126 -4.91 5.46 -21.72
N VAL A 127 -5.49 5.98 -20.63
CA VAL A 127 -6.81 5.52 -20.20
C VAL A 127 -7.79 6.35 -21.02
N LYS A 128 -8.34 5.72 -22.07
CA LYS A 128 -9.53 6.24 -22.76
C LYS A 128 -10.54 6.59 -21.68
N SER A 129 -10.75 7.88 -21.47
CA SER A 129 -11.80 8.40 -20.62
C SER A 129 -13.13 7.99 -21.24
N GLN A 130 -13.63 6.81 -20.88
CA GLN A 130 -15.07 6.58 -20.97
C GLN A 130 -15.70 7.54 -19.97
N ARG A 131 -16.08 8.71 -20.50
CA ARG A 131 -16.95 9.69 -19.87
C ARG A 131 -18.27 8.99 -19.57
N SER A 132 -18.40 8.40 -18.40
CA SER A 132 -19.70 8.22 -17.76
C SER A 132 -19.88 9.42 -16.83
N LYS A 133 -20.50 10.48 -17.36
CA LYS A 133 -21.08 11.54 -16.55
C LYS A 133 -22.15 10.91 -15.67
N THR A 134 -21.81 10.54 -14.43
CA THR A 134 -22.81 10.27 -13.41
C THR A 134 -22.46 11.09 -12.19
N LYS A 135 -23.10 12.27 -12.12
CA LYS A 135 -23.12 13.18 -10.97
C LYS A 135 -23.71 12.44 -9.76
N ASN A 136 -22.87 11.85 -8.90
CA ASN A 136 -23.10 11.48 -7.48
C ASN A 136 -22.21 10.32 -6.99
N GLN A 137 -20.94 10.26 -7.41
CA GLN A 137 -20.00 9.30 -6.81
C GLN A 137 -19.37 9.93 -5.56
N LYS A 138 -19.77 9.44 -4.37
CA LYS A 138 -19.01 9.65 -3.14
C LYS A 138 -17.56 9.26 -3.41
N SER A 139 -16.62 10.15 -3.07
CA SER A 139 -15.20 9.94 -3.32
C SER A 139 -14.71 8.66 -2.63
N SER A 140 -14.08 7.77 -3.40
CA SER A 140 -13.38 6.60 -2.85
C SER A 140 -12.25 7.04 -1.92
N GLU A 141 -11.98 6.22 -0.92
CA GLU A 141 -10.87 6.41 0.00
C GLU A 141 -9.62 5.67 -0.50
N TYR A 142 -8.45 6.28 -0.29
CA TYR A 142 -7.17 5.75 -0.76
C TYR A 142 -6.16 5.72 0.38
N ILE A 143 -5.69 4.51 0.70
CA ILE A 143 -4.65 4.27 1.72
C ILE A 143 -3.32 3.99 1.00
N GLY A 144 -2.25 4.64 1.45
CA GLY A 144 -0.92 4.58 0.87
C GLY A 144 -0.22 5.95 0.93
N PRO A 145 0.88 6.14 0.18
CA PRO A 145 1.47 5.23 -0.81
C PRO A 145 2.25 4.08 -0.18
N PHE A 146 2.18 2.90 -0.80
CA PHE A 146 2.99 1.75 -0.39
C PHE A 146 4.00 1.37 -1.47
N THR A 147 5.20 1.00 -1.04
CA THR A 147 6.31 0.60 -1.92
C THR A 147 6.23 -0.87 -2.32
N ASP A 148 5.75 -1.74 -1.42
CA ASP A 148 5.71 -3.20 -1.61
C ASP A 148 4.27 -3.72 -1.75
N GLY A 149 3.85 -3.98 -2.99
CA GLY A 149 2.52 -4.52 -3.29
C GLY A 149 2.30 -5.96 -2.83
N ASN A 150 3.35 -6.77 -2.71
CA ASN A 150 3.22 -8.15 -2.26
C ASN A 150 2.92 -8.21 -0.77
N SER A 151 3.59 -7.37 0.04
CA SER A 151 3.26 -7.21 1.46
C SER A 151 1.80 -6.81 1.65
N ILE A 152 1.31 -5.81 0.90
CA ILE A 152 -0.11 -5.39 1.02
C ILE A 152 -1.06 -6.50 0.59
N LYS A 153 -0.78 -7.21 -0.51
CA LYS A 153 -1.61 -8.34 -0.96
C LYS A 153 -1.74 -9.40 0.14
N ARG A 154 -0.67 -9.67 0.90
CA ARG A 154 -0.72 -10.61 2.04
C ARG A 154 -1.63 -10.07 3.15
N VAL A 155 -1.45 -8.81 3.56
CA VAL A 155 -2.30 -8.17 4.59
C VAL A 155 -3.77 -8.20 4.19
N LEU A 156 -4.11 -7.79 2.97
CA LEU A 156 -5.48 -7.81 2.46
C LEU A 156 -6.08 -9.23 2.43
N ARG A 157 -5.30 -10.24 2.06
CA ARG A 157 -5.78 -11.64 2.11
C ARG A 157 -6.11 -12.11 3.53
N LEU A 158 -5.31 -11.71 4.51
CA LEU A 158 -5.56 -12.02 5.93
C LEU A 158 -6.81 -11.30 6.42
N LEU A 159 -6.91 -9.99 6.18
CA LEU A 159 -8.09 -9.20 6.55
C LEU A 159 -9.36 -9.76 5.95
N ARG A 160 -9.34 -10.16 4.67
CA ARG A 160 -10.50 -10.75 3.99
C ARG A 160 -10.96 -12.08 4.59
N THR A 161 -10.12 -12.73 5.37
CA THR A 161 -10.48 -13.97 6.08
C THR A 161 -11.27 -13.66 7.35
N ALA A 162 -10.90 -12.62 8.09
CA ALA A 162 -11.63 -12.16 9.28
C ALA A 162 -12.87 -11.34 8.93
N PHE A 163 -12.74 -10.46 7.94
CA PHE A 163 -13.76 -9.52 7.49
C PHE A 163 -14.01 -9.74 5.99
N PRO A 164 -14.96 -10.61 5.59
CA PRO A 164 -15.23 -10.86 4.17
C PRO A 164 -15.62 -9.58 3.42
N TYR A 165 -14.91 -9.26 2.34
CA TYR A 165 -15.14 -8.09 1.49
C TYR A 165 -14.90 -8.38 0.00
N CYS A 166 -15.52 -7.57 -0.86
CA CYS A 166 -15.44 -7.70 -2.30
C CYS A 166 -14.17 -7.04 -2.89
N THR A 167 -13.49 -7.73 -3.80
CA THR A 167 -12.29 -7.24 -4.53
C THR A 167 -12.53 -7.08 -6.03
N CYS A 168 -13.77 -7.17 -6.50
CA CYS A 168 -14.08 -7.17 -7.93
C CYS A 168 -13.83 -5.79 -8.55
N SER A 169 -13.02 -5.76 -9.61
CA SER A 169 -12.68 -4.51 -10.31
C SER A 169 -13.86 -3.95 -11.11
N SER A 170 -14.70 -4.82 -11.69
CA SER A 170 -15.86 -4.39 -12.47
C SER A 170 -17.01 -3.90 -11.60
N LEU A 171 -17.69 -2.85 -12.08
CA LEU A 171 -18.98 -2.39 -11.57
C LEU A 171 -20.15 -3.24 -12.09
N THR A 172 -19.93 -4.05 -13.13
CA THR A 172 -20.97 -4.90 -13.69
C THR A 172 -21.27 -6.07 -12.76
N ARG A 173 -22.55 -6.34 -12.52
CA ARG A 173 -22.96 -7.53 -11.78
C ARG A 173 -22.55 -8.77 -12.55
N HIS A 174 -21.99 -9.75 -11.85
CA HIS A 174 -21.68 -11.05 -12.43
C HIS A 174 -22.97 -11.80 -12.72
N LYS A 175 -23.05 -12.51 -13.85
CA LYS A 175 -24.22 -13.34 -14.19
C LYS A 175 -24.39 -14.56 -13.29
N ARG A 176 -23.30 -15.03 -12.65
CA ARG A 176 -23.25 -16.21 -11.77
C ARG A 176 -22.46 -15.87 -10.50
N ARG A 177 -22.61 -16.70 -9.46
CA ARG A 177 -21.77 -16.63 -8.27
C ARG A 177 -20.30 -16.74 -8.64
N CYS A 178 -19.46 -15.93 -8.01
CA CYS A 178 -18.02 -16.02 -8.18
C CYS A 178 -17.39 -16.91 -7.10
N VAL A 179 -16.24 -17.50 -7.41
CA VAL A 179 -15.49 -18.36 -6.48
C VAL A 179 -15.33 -17.71 -5.11
N ASN A 180 -14.95 -16.42 -5.03
CA ASN A 180 -14.78 -15.72 -3.75
C ASN A 180 -16.05 -15.73 -2.88
N ALA A 181 -17.24 -15.69 -3.50
CA ALA A 181 -18.51 -15.75 -2.78
C ALA A 181 -18.91 -17.17 -2.40
N GLU A 182 -18.46 -18.18 -3.15
CA GLU A 182 -18.68 -19.59 -2.83
C GLU A 182 -17.79 -20.01 -1.64
N ILE A 183 -16.52 -19.61 -1.64
CA ILE A 183 -15.57 -19.92 -0.55
C ILE A 183 -15.67 -18.96 0.65
N GLY A 184 -16.72 -18.15 0.74
CA GLY A 184 -17.00 -17.27 1.87
C GLY A 184 -16.04 -16.07 2.06
N LYS A 185 -15.19 -15.75 1.07
CA LYS A 185 -14.28 -14.58 1.12
C LYS A 185 -14.99 -13.26 0.82
N CYS A 186 -16.22 -13.29 0.30
CA CYS A 186 -17.11 -12.13 0.23
C CYS A 186 -18.58 -12.58 0.31
N LEU A 187 -19.49 -11.64 0.59
CA LEU A 187 -20.94 -11.93 0.61
C LEU A 187 -21.58 -11.98 -0.78
N GLY A 188 -20.78 -11.79 -1.85
CA GLY A 188 -21.23 -11.97 -3.23
C GLY A 188 -22.30 -11.00 -3.73
N PHE A 189 -22.53 -9.85 -3.08
CA PHE A 189 -23.51 -8.84 -3.54
C PHE A 189 -23.27 -8.30 -4.96
N CYS A 190 -22.07 -8.51 -5.50
CA CYS A 190 -21.76 -8.23 -6.90
C CYS A 190 -22.31 -9.29 -7.88
N CYS A 191 -22.84 -10.43 -7.41
CA CYS A 191 -23.35 -11.53 -8.24
C CYS A 191 -24.88 -11.42 -8.39
N ALA A 192 -25.43 -11.77 -9.55
CA ALA A 192 -26.85 -11.61 -9.89
C ALA A 192 -27.80 -12.48 -9.05
N ASP A 193 -27.29 -13.63 -8.59
CA ASP A 193 -28.03 -14.72 -7.96
C ASP A 193 -28.24 -14.57 -6.44
N ILE A 194 -27.67 -13.53 -5.81
CA ILE A 194 -27.76 -13.34 -4.36
C ILE A 194 -28.75 -12.21 -4.00
N PRO A 195 -29.85 -12.51 -3.29
CA PRO A 195 -30.75 -11.48 -2.78
C PRO A 195 -30.07 -10.64 -1.69
N ILE A 196 -30.20 -9.32 -1.79
CA ILE A 196 -29.60 -8.37 -0.84
C ILE A 196 -30.59 -8.17 0.32
N ARG A 197 -30.33 -8.79 1.47
CA ARG A 197 -31.09 -8.53 2.71
C ARG A 197 -30.46 -7.37 3.48
N GLN A 198 -31.29 -6.55 4.12
CA GLN A 198 -30.84 -5.37 4.86
C GLN A 198 -29.84 -5.71 5.99
N LYS A 199 -30.09 -6.81 6.72
CA LYS A 199 -29.18 -7.30 7.78
C LYS A 199 -27.79 -7.64 7.26
N ASP A 200 -27.70 -8.25 6.08
CA ASP A 200 -26.42 -8.66 5.50
C ASP A 200 -25.65 -7.44 4.97
N LEU A 201 -26.37 -6.43 4.47
CA LEU A 201 -25.78 -5.15 4.08
C LEU A 201 -25.18 -4.41 5.27
N LEU A 202 -25.88 -4.39 6.41
CA LEU A 202 -25.38 -3.78 7.65
C LEU A 202 -24.12 -4.50 8.15
N ARG A 203 -24.14 -5.84 8.19
CA ARG A 203 -22.98 -6.66 8.55
C ARG A 203 -21.80 -6.40 7.61
N TYR A 204 -22.04 -6.32 6.31
CA TYR A 204 -21.00 -6.03 5.32
C TYR A 204 -20.36 -4.66 5.54
N ARG A 205 -21.17 -3.63 5.81
CA ARG A 205 -20.65 -2.29 6.11
C ARG A 205 -19.85 -2.27 7.41
N ALA A 206 -20.29 -2.99 8.44
CA ALA A 206 -19.53 -3.15 9.67
C ALA A 206 -18.16 -3.79 9.41
N ASN A 207 -18.09 -4.84 8.57
CA ASN A 207 -16.83 -5.46 8.16
C ASN A 207 -15.88 -4.45 7.48
N ILE A 208 -16.41 -3.61 6.58
CA ILE A 208 -15.60 -2.62 5.85
C ILE A 208 -15.09 -1.53 6.79
N ASN A 209 -15.91 -1.07 7.74
CA ASN A 209 -15.52 -0.04 8.70
C ASN A 209 -14.52 -0.54 9.76
N ALA A 210 -14.44 -1.85 9.98
CA ALA A 210 -13.48 -2.46 10.90
C ALA A 210 -12.08 -2.64 10.28
N ILE A 211 -11.94 -2.45 8.96
CA ILE A 211 -10.69 -2.53 8.20
C ILE A 211 -10.04 -1.15 8.12
#